data_AF-A0A956Z2N5-F1
#
_entry.id   AF-A0A956Z2N5-F1
#
_cell.length_a   1.000
_cell.length_b   1.000
_cell.length_c   1.000
_cell.angle_alpha   90.00
_cell.angle_beta   90.00
_cell.angle_gamma   90.00
#
_symmetry.space_group_name_H-M   'P 1'
#
loop_
_entity.id
_entity.type
_entity.pdbx_description
1 polymer ?
#
loop_
_entity_poly.entity_id
_entity_poly.type
_entity_poly.pdbx_seq_one_letter_code
_entity_poly.pdbx_strand_id
1 'polypeptide(L)' 'MTRRWLNLFGIIAVVFALDQITKRLVLDSLALYETSRPIPALAPFFQLTRSENRGSAFGFLPQ' A
#
# COMPACT_ATOMS: atom_id res chain seq x y z
N MET A 1 9.22 -19.23 -24.97
CA MET A 1 8.01 -18.79 -24.27
C MET A 1 8.21 -18.75 -22.75
N THR A 2 8.67 -19.84 -22.14
CA THR A 2 8.75 -20.04 -20.67
C THR A 2 9.52 -18.99 -19.89
N ARG A 3 10.69 -18.53 -20.38
CA ARG A 3 11.51 -17.52 -19.66
C ARG A 3 10.80 -16.18 -19.48
N ARG A 4 9.97 -15.76 -20.45
CA ARG A 4 9.20 -14.51 -20.35
C ARG A 4 8.13 -14.62 -19.27
N TRP A 5 7.46 -15.77 -19.18
CA TRP A 5 6.47 -16.05 -18.14
C TRP A 5 7.10 -16.15 -16.75
N LEU A 6 8.26 -16.81 -16.62
CA LEU A 6 9.00 -16.85 -15.36
C LEU A 6 9.40 -15.45 -14.88
N ASN A 7 9.89 -14.59 -15.79
CA ASN A 7 10.21 -13.21 -15.45
C ASN A 7 8.95 -12.44 -15.01
N LEU A 8 7.83 -12.62 -15.72
CA LEU A 8 6.56 -11.98 -15.37
C LEU A 8 6.09 -12.40 -13.97
N PHE A 9 6.04 -13.71 -13.70
CA PHE A 9 5.64 -14.22 -12.39
C PHE A 9 6.60 -13.79 -11.28
N GLY A 10 7.90 -13.71 -11.56
CA GLY A 10 8.88 -13.16 -10.63
C GLY A 10 8.57 -11.71 -10.24
N ILE A 11 8.28 -10.86 -11.22
CA ILE A 11 7.91 -9.45 -10.98
C ILE A 11 6.61 -9.37 -10.17
N ILE A 12 5.59 -10.13 -10.56
CA ILE A 12 4.29 -10.16 -9.85
C ILE A 12 4.50 -10.56 -8.39
N ALA A 13 5.27 -11.63 -8.14
CA ALA A 13 5.52 -12.13 -6.80
C ALA A 13 6.25 -11.08 -5.93
N VAL A 14 7.26 -10.40 -6.48
CA VAL A 14 8.00 -9.35 -5.77
C VAL A 14 7.10 -8.15 -5.45
N VAL A 15 6.34 -7.64 -6.43
CA VAL A 15 5.43 -6.51 -6.21
C VAL A 15 4.37 -6.86 -5.19
N PHE A 16 3.77 -8.05 -5.28
CA PHE A 16 2.78 -8.53 -4.34
C PHE A 16 3.35 -8.66 -2.93
N ALA A 17 4.55 -9.25 -2.78
CA ALA A 17 5.21 -9.39 -1.49
C ALA A 17 5.50 -8.01 -0.87
N LEU A 18 6.04 -7.07 -1.64
CA LEU A 18 6.31 -5.71 -1.16
C LEU A 18 5.04 -4.97 -0.75
N ASP A 19 3.95 -5.09 -1.53
CA ASP A 19 2.65 -4.52 -1.20
C ASP A 19 2.11 -5.05 0.14
N GLN A 20 2.13 -6.36 0.34
CA GLN A 20 1.60 -6.97 1.56
C GLN A 20 2.47 -6.66 2.79
N ILE A 21 3.80 -6.70 2.64
CA ILE A 21 4.74 -6.37 3.72
C ILE A 21 4.56 -4.91 4.15
N THR A 22 4.54 -3.97 3.21
CA THR A 22 4.41 -2.54 3.53
C THR A 22 3.08 -2.23 4.20
N LYS A 23 1.97 -2.83 3.75
CA LYS A 23 0.66 -2.72 4.43
C LYS A 23 0.70 -3.28 5.85
N ARG A 24 1.34 -4.44 6.05
CA ARG A 24 1.47 -5.03 7.38
C ARG A 24 2.23 -4.11 8.33
N LEU A 25 3.34 -3.53 7.87
CA LEU A 25 4.10 -2.56 8.66
C LEU A 25 3.26 -1.34 9.06
N VAL A 26 2.43 -0.82 8.16
CA VAL A 26 1.50 0.29 8.48
C VAL A 26 0.48 -0.12 9.54
N LEU A 27 -0.09 -1.33 9.44
CA LEU A 27 -1.06 -1.83 10.41
C LEU A 27 -0.44 -2.03 11.81
N ASP A 28 0.81 -2.50 11.86
CA ASP A 28 1.53 -2.76 13.11
C ASP A 28 2.10 -1.49 13.75
N SER A 29 2.25 -0.38 13.01
CA SER A 29 2.92 0.85 13.48
C SER A 29 2.02 2.08 13.62
N LEU A 30 0.85 2.11 12.98
CA LEU A 30 -0.04 3.28 12.98
C LEU A 30 -1.46 2.89 13.39
N ALA A 31 -2.04 3.68 14.29
CA ALA A 31 -3.47 3.69 14.54
C ALA A 31 -4.24 4.20 13.31
N LEU A 32 -5.53 3.88 13.21
CA LEU A 32 -6.36 4.35 12.09
C LEU A 32 -6.37 5.89 12.05
N TYR A 33 -6.08 6.46 10.88
CA TYR A 33 -5.90 7.89 10.60
C TYR A 33 -4.67 8.55 11.24
N GLU A 34 -3.83 7.78 11.94
CA GLU A 34 -2.53 8.27 12.38
C GLU A 34 -1.61 8.53 11.18
N THR A 35 -0.80 9.59 11.30
CA THR A 35 0.10 10.04 10.23
C THR A 35 1.54 10.10 10.72
N SER A 36 2.42 9.41 10.00
CA SER A 36 3.88 9.44 10.19
C SER A 36 4.56 10.27 9.09
N ARG A 37 5.62 10.99 9.48
CA ARG A 37 6.44 11.85 8.62
C ARG A 37 7.90 11.42 8.71
N PRO A 38 8.24 10.25 8.15
CA PRO A 38 9.56 9.64 8.37
C PRO A 38 10.70 10.46 7.76
N ILE A 39 10.42 11.27 6.74
CA ILE A 39 11.38 12.16 6.08
C ILE A 39 10.90 13.60 6.28
N PRO A 40 11.40 14.32 7.31
CA PRO A 40 10.91 15.66 7.64
C PRO A 40 10.97 16.66 6.49
N ALA A 41 12.02 16.60 5.67
CA ALA A 41 12.18 17.46 4.50
C ALA A 41 11.08 17.27 3.43
N LEU A 42 10.43 16.10 3.39
CA LEU A 42 9.35 15.80 2.46
C LEU A 42 7.96 15.98 3.06
N ALA A 43 7.85 16.24 4.37
CA ALA A 43 6.57 16.34 5.06
C ALA A 43 5.52 17.27 4.40
N PRO A 44 5.90 18.40 3.77
CA PRO A 44 4.94 19.24 3.04
C PRO A 44 4.30 18.56 1.82
N PHE A 45 4.96 17.54 1.26
CA PHE A 45 4.57 16.88 0.01
C PHE A 45 4.17 15.40 0.19
N PHE A 46 4.76 14.72 1.17
CA PHE A 46 4.60 13.29 1.38
C PHE A 46 4.50 12.94 2.87
N GLN A 47 3.44 12.21 3.20
CA GLN A 47 3.17 11.71 4.54
C GLN A 47 2.59 10.29 4.44
N LEU A 48 2.83 9.48 5.46
CA LEU A 48 2.27 8.12 5.56
C LEU A 48 1.10 8.15 6.53
N THR A 49 -0.12 8.04 6.01
CA THR A 49 -1.35 7.99 6.83
C THR A 49 -2.02 6.64 6.69
N ARG A 50 -2.37 6.00 7.81
CA ARG A 50 -3.18 4.78 7.77
C ARG A 50 -4.63 5.13 7.45
N SER A 51 -5.18 4.58 6.39
CA SER A 51 -6.61 4.66 6.07
C SER A 51 -7.15 3.31 5.62
N GLU A 52 -8.45 3.11 5.75
CA GLU A 52 -9.16 1.92 5.26
C GLU A 52 -10.16 2.36 4.19
N ASN A 53 -9.97 1.87 2.96
CA ASN A 53 -10.89 2.13 1.86
C ASN A 53 -11.82 0.92 1.66
N ARG A 54 -13.10 1.07 2.05
CA ARG A 54 -14.16 0.08 1.83
C ARG A 54 -14.94 0.30 0.52
N GLY A 55 -14.39 1.08 -0.40
CA GLY A 55 -15.07 1.49 -1.62
C GLY A 55 -15.87 2.78 -1.48
N SER A 56 -15.55 3.66 -0.52
CA SER A 56 -16.31 4.89 -0.22
C SER A 56 -16.37 5.88 -1.39
N ALA A 57 -15.40 5.83 -2.30
CA ALA A 57 -15.43 6.59 -3.56
C ALA A 57 -16.64 6.25 -4.45
N PHE A 58 -17.26 5.08 -4.24
CA PHE A 58 -18.44 4.61 -4.97
C PHE A 58 -19.67 4.52 -4.08
N GLY A 59 -19.82 5.40 -3.07
CA GLY A 59 -20.86 5.32 -2.03
C GLY A 59 -22.34 5.25 -2.45
N PHE A 60 -22.64 5.24 -3.75
CA PHE A 60 -23.95 4.96 -4.36
C PHE A 60 -24.14 3.48 -4.76
N LEU A 61 -23.07 2.67 -4.80
CA LEU A 61 -23.14 1.24 -5.04
C LEU A 61 -23.55 0.51 -3.76
N PRO A 62 -24.48 -0.45 -3.83
CA PRO A 62 -24.83 -1.26 -2.68
C PRO A 62 -23.60 -2.01 -2.16
N GLN A 63 -23.52 -2.13 -0.84
CA GLN A 63 -22.47 -2.80 -0.08
C GLN A 63 -22.85 -4.24 0.24
#